data_AF-B4DUH9-F1
#
_entry.id   AF-B4DUH9-F1
#
_cell.length_a   1.000
_cell.length_b   1.000
_cell.length_c   1.000
_cell.angle_alpha   90.00
_cell.angle_beta   90.00
_cell.angle_gamma   90.00
#
_symmetry.space_group_name_H-M   'P 1'
#
loop_
_entity.id
_entity.type
_entity.pdbx_description
1 polymer ?
#
loop_
_entity_poly.entity_id
_entity_poly.type
_entity_poly.pdbx_seq_one_letter_code
_entity_poly.pdbx_strand_id
1 'polypeptide(L)'
;MRVLLHLPALLASLILLQAAASTTRDPSLDLTSLSLEVGCGAPAPVVRCDPCSPYRTITGDCNNRRKPALGAANRALARWLPAEYEDGLSLPFGWTPGKTRNGFPLPLAREVSNKIVGYLNEEGVLDQNRSLLFMQWGQIVDHDLDFAPDTELGSSEYSKAQCDEYCIQGDNCFPIMVRPCS
;
A
#
# COMPACT_ATOMS: atom_id res chain seq x y z
N MET A 1 26.04 11.85 -31.00
CA MET A 1 24.59 11.93 -31.31
C MET A 1 23.98 12.88 -30.27
N ARG A 2 23.65 14.10 -30.69
CA ARG A 2 23.05 15.13 -29.82
C ARG A 2 21.59 14.76 -29.59
N VAL A 3 21.18 14.53 -28.36
CA VAL A 3 19.76 14.45 -28.00
C VAL A 3 19.39 15.78 -27.38
N LEU A 4 18.71 16.61 -28.17
CA LEU A 4 17.91 17.72 -27.65
C LEU A 4 16.84 17.11 -26.75
N LEU A 5 16.92 17.31 -25.44
CA LEU A 5 15.78 17.13 -24.56
C LEU A 5 14.92 18.39 -24.65
N HIS A 6 13.81 18.22 -25.35
CA HIS A 6 12.76 19.19 -25.56
C HIS A 6 12.22 19.75 -24.23
N LEU A 7 12.12 21.07 -24.16
CA LEU A 7 11.63 21.89 -23.06
C LEU A 7 10.09 21.94 -22.79
N PRO A 8 9.15 21.26 -23.49
CA PRO A 8 7.72 21.43 -23.21
C PRO A 8 7.21 20.54 -22.07
N ALA A 9 7.97 19.55 -21.60
CA ALA A 9 7.53 18.65 -20.53
C ALA A 9 7.49 19.32 -19.14
N LEU A 10 8.23 20.41 -18.94
CA LEU A 10 8.30 21.12 -17.65
C LEU A 10 7.15 22.12 -17.44
N LEU A 11 6.52 22.63 -18.50
CA LEU A 11 5.38 23.55 -18.36
C LEU A 11 4.04 22.83 -18.14
N ALA A 12 3.89 21.58 -18.59
CA ALA A 12 2.67 20.81 -18.31
C ALA A 12 2.52 20.45 -16.82
N SER A 13 3.64 20.29 -16.11
CA SER A 13 3.66 20.00 -14.67
C SER A 13 3.28 21.20 -13.78
N LEU A 14 3.41 22.45 -14.27
CA LEU A 14 3.01 23.63 -13.51
C LEU A 14 1.50 23.94 -13.62
N ILE A 15 0.85 23.58 -14.72
CA ILE A 15 -0.57 23.85 -14.94
C ILE A 15 -1.47 22.80 -14.25
N LEU A 16 -0.98 21.57 -14.04
CA LEU A 16 -1.70 20.53 -13.29
C LEU A 16 -1.68 20.73 -11.77
N LEU A 17 -0.79 21.57 -11.23
CA LEU A 17 -0.67 21.78 -9.78
C LEU A 17 -1.75 22.70 -9.20
N GLN A 18 -2.53 23.40 -10.02
CA GLN A 18 -3.62 24.27 -9.56
C GLN A 18 -5.01 23.62 -9.60
N ALA A 19 -5.16 22.42 -10.17
CA ALA A 19 -6.46 21.75 -10.28
C ALA A 19 -6.73 20.68 -9.20
N ALA A 20 -5.73 20.28 -8.40
CA ALA A 20 -5.87 19.24 -7.36
C ALA A 20 -6.27 19.79 -5.97
N ALA A 21 -6.72 21.04 -5.90
CA ALA A 21 -7.30 21.61 -4.68
C ALA A 21 -8.84 21.65 -4.77
N SER A 22 -9.47 20.58 -5.28
CA SER A 22 -10.87 20.33 -4.95
C SER A 22 -10.90 19.80 -3.51
N THR A 23 -11.02 20.71 -2.56
CA THR A 23 -11.37 20.37 -1.18
C THR A 23 -12.78 19.77 -1.20
N THR A 24 -12.88 18.45 -1.39
CA THR A 24 -14.08 17.69 -1.06
C THR A 24 -14.16 17.62 0.46
N ARG A 25 -14.73 18.67 1.08
CA ARG A 25 -15.24 18.60 2.44
C ARG A 25 -16.48 17.71 2.39
N ASP A 26 -16.27 16.40 2.45
CA ASP A 26 -17.34 15.47 2.76
C ASP A 26 -17.60 15.53 4.28
N PRO A 27 -18.79 15.96 4.74
CA PRO A 27 -19.08 16.14 6.16
C PRO A 27 -19.18 14.84 6.97
N SER A 28 -19.16 13.67 6.33
CA SER A 28 -19.33 12.36 7.01
C SER A 28 -18.01 11.66 7.35
N LEU A 29 -16.86 12.22 7.00
CA LEU A 29 -15.57 11.54 7.13
C LEU A 29 -14.92 11.83 8.49
N ASP A 30 -15.02 10.85 9.40
CA ASP A 30 -14.35 10.89 10.70
C ASP A 30 -12.87 10.46 10.58
N LEU A 31 -12.02 11.42 10.24
CA LEU A 31 -10.55 11.26 10.25
C LEU A 31 -10.02 10.76 11.60
N THR A 32 -10.75 11.00 12.68
CA THR A 32 -10.37 10.58 14.03
C THR A 32 -10.49 9.07 14.17
N SER A 33 -11.61 8.48 13.72
CA SER A 33 -11.79 7.02 13.64
C SER A 33 -10.72 6.36 12.77
N LEU A 34 -10.49 6.89 11.57
CA LEU A 34 -9.45 6.34 10.69
C LEU A 34 -8.07 6.42 11.33
N SER A 35 -7.72 7.56 11.94
CA SER A 35 -6.42 7.73 12.59
C SER A 35 -6.22 6.75 13.75
N LEU A 36 -7.29 6.40 14.48
CA LEU A 36 -7.26 5.44 15.57
C LEU A 36 -7.07 4.02 15.02
N GLU A 37 -7.83 3.65 14.00
CA GLU A 37 -7.78 2.34 13.36
C GLU A 37 -6.41 2.07 12.71
N VAL A 38 -5.85 3.04 12.00
CA VAL A 38 -4.53 2.92 11.36
C VAL A 38 -3.36 3.17 12.32
N GLY A 39 -3.62 3.27 13.63
CA GLY A 39 -2.60 3.43 14.68
C GLY A 39 -1.87 4.78 14.68
N CYS A 40 -2.33 5.76 13.89
CA CYS A 40 -1.77 7.11 13.84
C CYS A 40 -2.22 8.01 15.02
N GLY A 41 -3.34 7.66 15.67
CA GLY A 41 -3.89 8.37 16.82
C GLY A 41 -3.21 8.03 18.15
N ALA A 42 -2.45 6.93 18.21
CA ALA A 42 -1.68 6.57 19.39
C ALA A 42 -0.47 7.51 19.54
N PRO A 43 -0.21 8.10 20.73
CA PRO A 43 0.98 8.90 20.95
C PRO A 43 2.22 8.07 20.64
N ALA A 44 3.06 8.57 19.72
CA ALA A 44 4.32 7.91 19.43
C ALA A 44 5.13 7.78 20.74
N PRO A 45 5.68 6.60 21.06
CA PRO A 45 6.46 6.43 22.27
C PRO A 45 7.65 7.39 22.26
N VAL A 46 7.94 7.98 23.42
CA VAL A 46 9.07 8.92 23.57
C VAL A 46 10.37 8.15 23.36
N VAL A 47 11.09 8.49 22.29
CA VAL A 47 12.38 7.88 21.96
C VAL A 47 13.49 8.56 22.76
N ARG A 48 14.20 7.79 23.59
CA ARG A 48 15.42 8.23 24.29
C ARG A 48 16.62 7.51 23.68
N CYS A 49 17.62 8.27 23.24
CA CYS A 49 18.80 7.73 22.59
C CYS A 49 20.02 7.82 23.49
N ASP A 50 20.75 6.71 23.63
CA ASP A 50 22.13 6.72 24.10
C ASP A 50 23.06 7.05 22.91
N PRO A 51 23.68 8.24 22.87
CA PRO A 51 24.53 8.63 21.75
C PRO A 51 25.85 7.84 21.69
N CYS A 52 26.20 7.14 22.77
CA CYS A 52 27.44 6.39 22.92
C CYS A 52 27.26 4.88 22.70
N SER A 53 26.03 4.39 22.50
CA SER A 53 25.79 2.97 22.23
C SER A 53 26.53 2.54 20.95
N PRO A 54 27.36 1.48 21.00
CA PRO A 54 28.03 0.95 19.82
C PRO A 54 27.15 0.03 18.97
N TYR A 55 25.93 -0.29 19.43
CA TYR A 55 25.02 -1.26 18.81
C TYR A 55 23.74 -0.61 18.32
N ARG A 56 23.11 -1.26 17.33
CA ARG A 56 21.76 -0.92 16.84
C ARG A 56 20.73 -1.27 17.90
N THR A 57 19.67 -0.49 17.97
CA THR A 57 18.46 -0.86 18.72
C THR A 57 17.68 -1.93 17.95
N ILE A 58 16.93 -2.77 18.66
CA ILE A 58 16.07 -3.78 18.03
C ILE A 58 14.93 -3.11 17.23
N THR A 59 14.44 -1.96 17.68
CA THR A 59 13.34 -1.23 17.01
C THR A 59 13.80 -0.44 15.79
N GLY A 60 15.11 -0.22 15.61
CA GLY A 60 15.66 0.67 14.60
C GLY A 60 15.71 2.16 15.01
N ASP A 61 15.14 2.53 16.16
CA ASP A 61 15.21 3.90 16.68
C ASP A 61 16.67 4.35 16.94
N CYS A 62 16.90 5.66 16.93
CA CYS A 62 18.17 6.31 17.19
C CYS A 62 19.25 6.10 16.11
N ASN A 63 18.96 5.36 15.03
CA ASN A 63 19.88 5.26 13.89
C ASN A 63 20.18 6.64 13.29
N ASN A 64 19.14 7.45 13.07
CA ASN A 64 19.28 8.82 12.62
C ASN A 64 19.29 9.80 13.81
N ARG A 65 20.44 10.43 14.07
CA ARG A 65 20.63 11.34 15.21
C ARG A 65 19.74 12.58 15.21
N ARG A 66 19.30 13.05 14.04
CA ARG A 66 18.44 14.25 13.91
C ARG A 66 16.96 13.90 14.01
N LYS A 67 16.57 12.73 13.48
CA LYS A 67 15.20 12.21 13.48
C LYS A 67 15.22 10.76 13.98
N PRO A 68 15.27 10.54 15.32
CA PRO A 68 15.50 9.21 15.90
C PRO A 68 14.55 8.10 15.42
N ALA A 69 13.31 8.46 15.06
CA ALA A 69 12.28 7.54 14.61
C ALA A 69 12.40 7.10 13.12
N LEU A 70 13.29 7.71 12.34
CA LEU A 70 13.36 7.47 10.90
C LEU A 70 13.94 6.08 10.61
N GLY A 71 13.14 5.22 9.99
CA GLY A 71 13.50 3.82 9.70
C GLY A 71 13.25 2.85 10.86
N ALA A 72 12.62 3.30 11.94
CA ALA A 72 12.20 2.42 13.03
C ALA A 72 10.93 1.62 12.63
N ALA A 73 10.82 0.39 13.15
CA ALA A 73 9.70 -0.52 12.93
C ALA A 73 8.37 0.02 13.48
N ASN A 74 7.25 -0.56 13.03
CA ASN A 74 5.88 -0.21 13.45
C ASN A 74 5.53 1.27 13.24
N ARG A 75 5.93 1.81 12.09
CA ARG A 75 5.60 3.17 11.64
C ARG A 75 5.09 3.12 10.21
N ALA A 76 4.38 4.18 9.80
CA ALA A 76 3.86 4.29 8.45
C ALA A 76 4.97 4.22 7.39
N LEU A 77 4.70 3.49 6.30
CA LEU A 77 5.57 3.46 5.13
C LEU A 77 5.71 4.86 4.51
N ALA A 78 6.90 5.15 4.00
CA ALA A 78 7.14 6.42 3.32
C ALA A 78 6.34 6.49 2.01
N ARG A 79 5.66 7.63 1.78
CA ARG A 79 4.98 7.90 0.51
C ARG A 79 5.88 8.76 -0.39
N TRP A 80 6.35 8.18 -1.49
CA TRP A 80 7.09 8.93 -2.51
C TRP A 80 6.17 9.78 -3.40
N LEU A 81 4.90 9.37 -3.53
CA LEU A 81 3.83 10.09 -4.21
C LEU A 81 2.61 10.17 -3.29
N PRO A 82 1.70 11.17 -3.50
CA PRO A 82 0.43 11.21 -2.80
C PRO A 82 -0.35 9.90 -2.94
N ALA A 83 -1.17 9.57 -1.93
CA ALA A 83 -2.04 8.41 -2.01
C ALA A 83 -3.16 8.64 -3.03
N GLU A 84 -3.57 7.58 -3.71
CA GLU A 84 -4.73 7.60 -4.61
C GLU A 84 -5.75 6.57 -4.15
N TYR A 85 -6.92 7.06 -3.73
CA TYR A 85 -8.07 6.28 -3.29
C TYR A 85 -9.31 6.72 -4.07
N GLU A 86 -10.33 5.86 -4.15
CA GLU A 86 -11.56 6.13 -4.89
C GLU A 86 -12.31 7.38 -4.34
N ASP A 87 -12.25 7.57 -3.03
CA ASP A 87 -12.85 8.68 -2.28
C ASP A 87 -11.83 9.79 -1.96
N GLY A 88 -10.57 9.61 -2.36
CA GLY A 88 -9.47 10.50 -2.03
C GLY A 88 -8.90 10.35 -0.62
N LEU A 89 -9.37 9.36 0.18
CA LEU A 89 -8.87 9.15 1.54
C LEU A 89 -8.46 7.70 1.85
N SER A 90 -9.38 6.73 1.77
CA SER A 90 -9.12 5.37 2.28
C SER A 90 -9.78 4.25 1.50
N LEU A 91 -10.87 4.49 0.76
CA LEU A 91 -11.51 3.44 -0.01
C LEU A 91 -10.66 3.04 -1.22
N PRO A 92 -10.27 1.76 -1.37
CA PRO A 92 -9.49 1.35 -2.52
C PRO A 92 -10.32 1.46 -3.79
N PHE A 93 -9.68 1.75 -4.93
CA PHE A 93 -10.41 1.69 -6.19
C PHE A 93 -10.93 0.27 -6.44
N GLY A 94 -12.19 0.17 -6.86
CA GLY A 94 -12.90 -1.09 -7.02
C GLY A 94 -13.76 -1.45 -5.81
N TRP A 95 -13.75 -0.63 -4.75
CA TRP A 95 -14.66 -0.77 -3.62
C TRP A 95 -16.12 -0.58 -4.05
N THR A 96 -16.45 0.55 -4.69
CA THR A 96 -17.84 0.80 -5.12
C THR A 96 -18.10 0.25 -6.51
N PRO A 97 -19.11 -0.61 -6.72
CA PRO A 97 -19.51 -1.07 -8.04
C PRO A 97 -19.84 0.10 -8.98
N GLY A 98 -19.27 0.08 -10.18
CA GLY A 98 -19.52 1.08 -11.23
C GLY A 98 -18.69 2.36 -11.15
N LYS A 99 -17.90 2.56 -10.08
CA LYS A 99 -16.93 3.66 -10.03
C LYS A 99 -15.76 3.40 -10.98
N THR A 100 -15.30 4.48 -11.60
CA THR A 100 -14.24 4.44 -12.62
C THR A 100 -12.97 5.09 -12.10
N ARG A 101 -11.83 4.65 -12.65
CA ARG A 101 -10.54 5.32 -12.51
C ARG A 101 -10.15 5.87 -13.87
N ASN A 102 -9.89 7.18 -13.94
CA ASN A 102 -9.56 7.87 -15.20
C ASN A 102 -10.59 7.64 -16.33
N GLY A 103 -11.87 7.51 -15.98
CA GLY A 103 -12.97 7.30 -16.94
C GLY A 103 -13.20 5.86 -17.38
N PHE A 104 -12.44 4.88 -16.85
CA PHE A 104 -12.59 3.47 -17.17
C PHE A 104 -12.95 2.63 -15.94
N PRO A 105 -13.80 1.59 -16.09
CA PRO A 105 -14.02 0.62 -15.02
C PRO A 105 -12.74 -0.17 -14.75
N LEU A 106 -12.47 -0.49 -13.49
CA LEU A 106 -11.37 -1.39 -13.16
C LEU A 106 -11.78 -2.86 -13.42
N PRO A 107 -10.89 -3.67 -14.02
CA PRO A 107 -11.13 -5.10 -14.15
C PRO A 107 -11.03 -5.78 -12.78
N LEU A 108 -11.69 -6.93 -12.63
CA LEU A 108 -11.52 -7.76 -11.43
C LEU A 108 -10.06 -8.23 -11.34
N ALA A 109 -9.47 -8.18 -10.15
CA ALA A 109 -8.10 -8.66 -9.93
C ALA A 109 -7.92 -10.12 -10.40
N ARG A 110 -8.91 -10.98 -10.14
CA ARG A 110 -8.87 -12.37 -10.60
C ARG A 110 -9.01 -12.52 -12.11
N GLU A 111 -9.75 -11.63 -12.77
CA GLU A 111 -9.88 -11.64 -14.22
C GLU A 111 -8.53 -11.31 -14.89
N VAL A 112 -7.82 -10.30 -14.39
CA VAL A 112 -6.46 -9.95 -14.86
C VAL A 112 -5.52 -11.13 -14.67
N SER A 113 -5.53 -11.76 -13.48
CA SER A 113 -4.72 -12.95 -13.19
C SER A 113 -5.01 -14.09 -14.18
N ASN A 114 -6.29 -14.42 -14.40
CA ASN A 114 -6.71 -15.50 -15.28
C ASN A 114 -6.33 -15.24 -16.75
N LYS A 115 -6.46 -14.00 -17.23
CA LYS A 115 -6.29 -13.66 -18.65
C LYS A 115 -4.86 -13.30 -19.05
N ILE A 116 -4.04 -12.82 -18.11
CA ILE A 116 -2.71 -12.26 -18.42
C ILE A 116 -1.58 -13.05 -17.74
N VAL A 117 -1.73 -13.39 -16.46
CA VAL A 117 -0.62 -13.94 -15.65
C VAL A 117 -0.51 -15.45 -15.78
N GLY A 118 -1.64 -16.14 -15.91
CA GLY A 118 -1.66 -17.61 -15.98
C GLY A 118 -1.00 -18.17 -17.25
N TYR A 119 -0.26 -19.27 -17.08
CA TYR A 119 0.31 -20.06 -18.17
C TYR A 119 0.12 -21.55 -17.87
N LEU A 120 0.01 -22.39 -18.91
CA LEU A 120 -0.25 -23.83 -18.77
C LEU A 120 0.99 -24.71 -19.03
N ASN A 121 1.95 -24.20 -19.81
CA ASN A 121 3.15 -24.95 -20.16
C ASN A 121 4.33 -24.49 -19.28
N GLU A 122 4.87 -25.41 -18.49
CA GLU A 122 6.03 -25.18 -17.63
C GLU A 122 7.36 -25.53 -18.33
N GLU A 123 7.31 -26.04 -19.56
CA GLU A 123 8.53 -26.36 -20.31
C GLU A 123 9.32 -25.08 -20.64
N GLY A 124 10.61 -25.07 -20.30
CA GLY A 124 11.52 -23.97 -20.60
C GLY A 124 11.36 -22.72 -19.71
N VAL A 125 10.59 -22.77 -18.62
CA VAL A 125 10.37 -21.61 -17.74
C VAL A 125 11.52 -21.34 -16.75
N LEU A 126 12.47 -22.27 -16.61
CA LEU A 126 13.58 -22.15 -15.67
C LEU A 126 14.64 -21.15 -16.17
N ASP A 127 15.11 -20.28 -15.27
CA ASP A 127 16.25 -19.42 -15.53
C ASP A 127 17.54 -20.24 -15.57
N GLN A 128 18.20 -20.29 -16.72
CA GLN A 128 19.41 -21.09 -16.94
C GLN A 128 20.66 -20.50 -16.26
N ASN A 129 20.59 -19.26 -15.80
CA ASN A 129 21.72 -18.50 -15.24
C ASN A 129 21.48 -18.04 -13.80
N ARG A 130 20.45 -18.55 -13.12
CA ARG A 130 20.16 -18.26 -11.72
C ARG A 130 19.89 -19.55 -10.96
N SER A 131 20.57 -19.72 -9.83
CA SER A 131 20.20 -20.76 -8.88
C SER A 131 18.91 -20.39 -8.15
N LEU A 132 18.22 -21.37 -7.59
CA LEU A 132 17.01 -21.12 -6.78
C LEU A 132 17.29 -20.21 -5.57
N LEU A 133 18.54 -20.18 -5.08
CA LEU A 133 18.99 -19.26 -4.03
C LEU A 133 18.77 -17.79 -4.40
N PHE A 134 18.79 -17.44 -5.70
CA PHE A 134 18.50 -16.09 -6.16
C PHE A 134 17.10 -15.62 -5.72
N MET A 135 16.09 -16.45 -5.92
CA MET A 135 14.71 -16.17 -5.49
C MET A 135 14.63 -16.15 -3.95
N GLN A 136 15.20 -17.15 -3.29
CA GLN A 136 15.11 -17.28 -1.84
C GLN A 136 15.79 -16.12 -1.09
N TRP A 137 16.93 -15.64 -1.60
CA TRP A 137 17.61 -14.48 -1.02
C TRP A 137 16.79 -13.20 -1.20
N GLY A 138 16.05 -13.07 -2.30
CA GLY A 138 15.09 -11.98 -2.50
C GLY A 138 14.06 -11.92 -1.36
N GLN A 139 13.44 -13.05 -1.02
CA GLN A 139 12.48 -13.13 0.10
C GLN A 139 13.14 -12.82 1.46
N ILE A 140 14.37 -13.28 1.69
CA ILE A 140 15.09 -13.00 2.95
C ILE A 140 15.30 -11.50 3.12
N VAL A 141 15.72 -10.81 2.05
CA VAL A 141 15.94 -9.36 2.09
C VAL A 141 14.61 -8.61 2.22
N ASP A 142 13.57 -9.02 1.50
CA ASP A 142 12.22 -8.45 1.59
C ASP A 142 11.69 -8.49 3.03
N HIS A 143 11.76 -9.66 3.68
CA HIS A 143 11.30 -9.85 5.07
C HIS A 143 12.17 -9.13 6.14
N ASP A 144 13.37 -8.65 5.81
CA ASP A 144 14.19 -7.81 6.70
C ASP A 144 13.82 -6.32 6.57
N LEU A 145 13.25 -5.92 5.43
CA LEU A 145 13.00 -4.51 5.10
C LEU A 145 11.58 -4.07 5.40
N ASP A 146 10.58 -4.91 5.11
CA ASP A 146 9.20 -4.52 5.29
C ASP A 146 8.26 -5.66 5.68
N PHE A 147 7.22 -5.27 6.41
CA PHE A 147 6.07 -6.09 6.73
C PHE A 147 4.89 -5.15 7.01
N ALA A 148 3.89 -5.17 6.12
CA ALA A 148 2.64 -4.45 6.31
C ALA A 148 1.57 -5.47 6.76
N PRO A 149 1.38 -5.67 8.07
CA PRO A 149 0.42 -6.65 8.55
C PRO A 149 -1.00 -6.30 8.14
N ASP A 150 -1.82 -7.31 7.92
CA ASP A 150 -3.26 -7.14 7.80
C ASP A 150 -3.81 -6.55 9.10
N THR A 151 -4.96 -5.87 9.00
CA THR A 151 -5.67 -5.37 10.18
C THR A 151 -6.03 -6.55 11.10
N GLU A 152 -5.62 -6.47 12.36
CA GLU A 152 -6.16 -7.37 13.38
C GLU A 152 -7.67 -7.10 13.49
N LEU A 153 -8.50 -8.07 13.11
CA LEU A 153 -9.97 -8.04 13.27
C LEU A 153 -10.35 -8.12 14.75
N GLY A 154 -9.86 -7.17 15.55
CA GLY A 154 -10.27 -6.94 16.92
C GLY A 154 -11.46 -6.01 16.91
N SER A 155 -12.67 -6.58 16.96
CA SER A 155 -13.96 -5.91 17.24
C SER A 155 -14.73 -5.18 16.11
N SER A 156 -14.46 -5.43 14.82
CA SER A 156 -15.34 -4.95 13.75
C SER A 156 -16.69 -5.70 13.69
N GLU A 157 -17.75 -5.04 13.22
CA GLU A 157 -19.07 -5.66 12.97
C GLU A 157 -18.99 -6.84 11.99
N TYR A 158 -17.93 -6.88 11.17
CA TYR A 158 -17.59 -8.00 10.30
C TYR A 158 -16.54 -8.92 10.93
N SER A 159 -16.93 -10.17 11.19
CA SER A 159 -16.03 -11.25 11.58
C SER A 159 -15.23 -11.77 10.39
N LYS A 160 -14.04 -12.31 10.65
CA LYS A 160 -13.22 -13.04 9.65
C LYS A 160 -14.06 -14.05 8.85
N ALA A 161 -15.01 -14.73 9.50
CA ALA A 161 -15.91 -15.68 8.87
C ALA A 161 -16.85 -15.03 7.82
N GLN A 162 -17.35 -13.81 8.05
CA GLN A 162 -18.18 -13.10 7.06
C GLN A 162 -17.39 -12.75 5.80
N CYS A 163 -16.10 -12.41 5.95
CA CYS A 163 -15.24 -12.15 4.81
C CYS A 163 -14.88 -13.43 4.05
N ASP A 164 -14.43 -14.45 4.78
CA ASP A 164 -13.86 -15.68 4.21
C ASP A 164 -14.95 -16.62 3.64
N GLU A 165 -16.12 -16.70 4.28
CA GLU A 165 -17.17 -17.66 3.90
C GLU A 165 -18.26 -17.04 3.01
N TYR A 166 -18.62 -15.78 3.24
CA TYR A 166 -19.78 -15.14 2.59
C TYR A 166 -19.38 -14.03 1.60
N CYS A 167 -18.09 -13.69 1.52
CA CYS A 167 -17.56 -12.64 0.64
C CYS A 167 -18.27 -11.28 0.82
N ILE A 168 -18.68 -10.95 2.05
CA ILE A 168 -19.38 -9.69 2.31
C ILE A 168 -18.35 -8.59 2.44
N GLN A 169 -18.32 -7.68 1.45
CA GLN A 169 -17.49 -6.49 1.50
C GLN A 169 -18.01 -5.52 2.57
N GLY A 170 -17.11 -5.02 3.42
CA GLY A 170 -17.42 -4.11 4.51
C GLY A 170 -16.23 -3.96 5.45
N ASP A 171 -16.09 -2.80 6.10
CA ASP A 171 -14.94 -2.45 6.96
C ASP A 171 -13.60 -2.85 6.33
N ASN A 172 -12.85 -3.73 6.98
CA ASN A 172 -11.54 -4.24 6.53
C ASN A 172 -11.62 -5.45 5.59
N CYS A 173 -12.83 -5.91 5.24
CA CYS A 173 -13.03 -7.00 4.29
C CYS A 173 -13.15 -6.46 2.86
N PHE A 174 -12.17 -6.77 2.01
CA PHE A 174 -12.19 -6.44 0.58
C PHE A 174 -12.09 -7.68 -0.35
N PRO A 175 -13.26 -8.27 -0.71
CA PRO A 175 -13.48 -9.30 -1.71
C PRO A 175 -12.56 -9.44 -2.91
N ILE A 176 -11.74 -10.49 -3.06
CA ILE A 176 -11.30 -10.85 -4.43
C ILE A 176 -12.40 -11.68 -5.09
N MET A 177 -13.25 -11.00 -5.85
CA MET A 177 -14.39 -11.64 -6.52
C MET A 177 -13.94 -12.57 -7.66
N VAL A 178 -14.34 -13.85 -7.59
CA VAL A 178 -14.06 -14.88 -8.61
C VAL A 178 -15.28 -15.12 -9.53
N ARG A 179 -16.49 -14.91 -9.00
CA ARG A 179 -17.82 -14.89 -9.65
C ARG A 179 -18.73 -13.97 -8.82
N PRO A 180 -19.88 -13.48 -9.32
CA PRO A 180 -20.86 -12.86 -8.44
C PRO A 180 -21.28 -13.87 -7.36
N CYS A 181 -21.11 -13.52 -6.09
CA CYS A 181 -21.55 -14.35 -4.98
C CYS A 181 -23.08 -14.42 -4.99
N SER A 182 -23.61 -15.64 -4.82
CA SER A 182 -25.04 -15.94 -4.76
C SER A 182 -25.62 -15.66 -3.38
#